data_AF-A0A5U4CVS9-F1
#
_entry.id   AF-A0A5U4CVS9-F1
#
_cell.length_a   1.000
_cell.length_b   1.000
_cell.length_c   1.000
_cell.angle_alpha   90.00
_cell.angle_beta   90.00
_cell.angle_gamma   90.00
#
_symmetry.space_group_name_H-M   'P 1'
#
loop_
_entity.id
_entity.type
_entity.pdbx_description
1 polymer ?
#
loop_
_entity_poly.entity_id
_entity_poly.type
_entity_poly.pdbx_seq_one_letter_code
_entity_poly.pdbx_strand_id
1 'polypeptide(L)' 'MVKKKRYIVMVEDKTIYRTNQRFLAWLAWFLNRKNKAVAYDCGVWIVEPAYWLRVGKPK' A
#
# COMPACT_ATOMS: atom_id res chain seq x y z
N MET A 1 10.80 18.79 -8.98
CA MET A 1 9.72 18.38 -8.04
C MET A 1 9.72 16.86 -7.92
N VAL A 2 10.16 16.31 -6.79
CA VAL A 2 10.14 14.85 -6.55
C VAL A 2 8.68 14.43 -6.38
N LYS A 3 8.10 13.73 -7.35
CA LYS A 3 6.75 13.17 -7.24
C LYS A 3 6.72 12.22 -6.03
N LYS A 4 6.10 12.65 -4.93
CA LYS A 4 5.87 11.82 -3.74
C LYS A 4 5.11 10.57 -4.21
N LYS A 5 5.70 9.40 -4.00
CA LYS A 5 5.09 8.15 -4.42
C LYS A 5 3.85 7.88 -3.57
N ARG A 6 2.76 7.48 -4.23
CA ARG A 6 1.40 7.40 -3.69
C ARG A 6 1.20 6.25 -2.71
N TYR A 7 1.74 5.07 -3.03
CA TYR A 7 1.61 3.89 -2.20
C TYR A 7 2.93 3.52 -1.53
N ILE A 8 2.86 3.20 -0.24
CA ILE A 8 4.00 2.76 0.57
C ILE A 8 3.58 1.47 1.26
N VAL A 9 4.45 0.46 1.26
CA VAL A 9 4.28 -0.78 2.02
C VAL A 9 5.42 -0.87 3.01
N MET A 10 5.07 -1.08 4.27
CA MET A 10 5.99 -1.24 5.37
C MET A 10 5.81 -2.62 5.99
N VAL A 11 6.91 -3.17 6.49
CA VAL A 11 6.92 -4.35 7.35
C VAL A 11 7.56 -3.89 8.64
N GLU A 12 6.82 -4.01 9.74
CA GLU A 12 7.19 -3.39 11.01
C GLU A 12 7.40 -1.88 10.79
N ASP A 13 8.63 -1.39 10.87
CA ASP A 13 8.99 0.02 10.65
C ASP A 13 9.84 0.26 9.40
N LYS A 14 10.07 -0.77 8.58
CA LYS A 14 10.88 -0.68 7.36
C LYS A 14 9.99 -0.53 6.14
N THR A 15 10.22 0.54 5.37
CA THR A 15 9.62 0.67 4.03
C THR A 15 10.24 -0.35 3.10
N ILE A 16 9.47 -1.38 2.73
CA ILE A 16 9.90 -2.43 1.80
C ILE A 16 9.56 -2.10 0.36
N TYR A 17 8.54 -1.26 0.14
CA TYR A 17 8.09 -0.95 -1.21
C TYR A 17 7.45 0.43 -1.31
N ARG A 18 7.74 1.13 -2.41
CA ARG A 18 7.21 2.47 -2.66
C ARG A 18 6.89 2.66 -4.14
N THR A 19 5.62 2.79 -4.48
CA THR A 19 5.16 2.78 -5.88
C THR A 19 3.98 3.73 -6.09
N ASN A 20 3.70 4.06 -7.34
CA ASN A 20 2.44 4.73 -7.73
C ASN A 20 1.38 3.75 -8.23
N GLN A 21 1.74 2.47 -8.39
CA GLN A 21 0.86 1.44 -8.91
C GLN A 21 0.21 0.67 -7.76
N ARG A 22 -1.12 0.81 -7.64
CA ARG A 22 -1.93 0.15 -6.62
C ARG A 22 -1.77 -1.38 -6.63
N PHE A 23 -1.73 -1.97 -7.82
CA PHE A 23 -1.58 -3.42 -7.97
C PHE A 23 -0.23 -3.92 -7.41
N LEU A 24 0.87 -3.22 -7.67
CA LEU A 24 2.18 -3.60 -7.14
C LEU A 24 2.26 -3.39 -5.62
N ALA A 25 1.63 -2.34 -5.09
CA ALA A 25 1.53 -2.14 -3.65
C ALA A 25 0.71 -3.24 -2.97
N TRP A 26 -0.42 -3.64 -3.58
CA TRP A 26 -1.20 -4.78 -3.13
C TRP A 26 -0.39 -6.07 -3.16
N LEU A 27 0.32 -6.35 -4.25
CA LEU A 27 1.13 -7.56 -4.39
C LEU A 27 2.24 -7.60 -3.32
N ALA A 28 2.95 -6.49 -3.12
CA ALA A 28 3.97 -6.38 -2.08
C ALA A 28 3.39 -6.59 -0.68
N TRP A 29 2.23 -5.99 -0.38
CA TRP A 29 1.51 -6.21 0.87
C TRP A 29 1.08 -7.68 1.02
N PHE A 30 0.52 -8.28 -0.04
CA PHE A 30 0.00 -9.65 -0.03
C PHE A 30 1.10 -10.68 0.20
N LEU A 31 2.25 -10.53 -0.46
CA LEU A 31 3.41 -11.38 -0.27
C LEU A 31 3.98 -11.28 1.15
N ASN A 32 3.86 -10.12 1.78
CA ASN A 32 4.38 -9.85 3.13
C ASN A 32 3.29 -9.90 4.22
N ARG A 33 2.07 -10.37 3.92
CA ARG A 33 0.94 -10.39 4.86
C ARG A 33 1.21 -11.18 6.14
N LYS A 34 2.05 -12.22 6.06
CA LYS A 34 2.44 -13.06 7.21
C LYS A 34 3.45 -12.36 8.11
N ASN A 35 4.15 -11.35 7.60
CA ASN A 35 5.18 -10.59 8.29
C ASN A 35 4.63 -9.25 8.81
N LYS A 36 3.34 -9.17 9.13
CA LYS A 36 2.68 -7.93 9.62
C LYS A 36 2.86 -6.73 8.67
N ALA A 37 2.80 -6.97 7.36
CA ALA A 37 2.86 -5.89 6.38
C ALA A 37 1.66 -4.94 6.51
N VAL A 38 1.95 -3.65 6.44
CA VAL A 38 1.00 -2.55 6.46
C VAL A 38 1.22 -1.69 5.22
N ALA A 39 0.16 -1.07 4.71
CA ALA A 39 0.24 -0.28 3.50
C ALA A 39 -0.44 1.07 3.65
N TYR A 40 -0.03 2.01 2.82
CA TYR A 40 -0.50 3.39 2.80
C TYR A 40 -0.92 3.79 1.39
N ASP A 41 -1.98 4.58 1.26
CA ASP A 41 -2.32 5.38 0.07
C ASP A 41 -2.33 6.86 0.43
N CYS A 42 -1.44 7.67 -0.16
CA CYS A 42 -1.36 9.12 0.06
C CYS A 42 -1.29 9.57 1.54
N GLY A 43 -0.79 8.71 2.45
CA GLY A 43 -0.72 9.00 3.89
C GLY A 43 -1.91 8.47 4.70
N VAL A 44 -2.87 7.79 4.05
CA VAL A 44 -3.95 7.07 4.72
C VAL A 44 -3.55 5.61 4.86
N TRP A 45 -3.69 5.07 6.08
CA TRP A 45 -3.44 3.66 6.37
C TRP A 45 -4.50 2.76 5.72
N ILE A 46 -4.03 1.75 5.00
CA ILE A 46 -4.87 0.71 4.41
C ILE A 46 -5.02 -0.40 5.46
N VAL A 47 -6.11 -0.33 6.22
CA VAL A 47 -6.42 -1.30 7.30
C VAL A 47 -7.11 -2.55 6.74
N GLU A 48 -8.01 -2.36 5.77
CA GLU A 48 -8.85 -3.44 5.25
C GLU A 48 -8.31 -4.03 3.95
N PRO A 49 -8.15 -5.37 3.84
CA PRO A 49 -7.74 -6.03 2.59
C PRO A 49 -8.68 -5.72 1.41
N ALA A 50 -9.97 -5.51 1.69
CA ALA A 50 -10.98 -5.15 0.69
C ALA A 50 -10.70 -3.80 0.01
N TYR A 51 -9.94 -2.91 0.65
CA TYR A 51 -9.49 -1.65 0.06
C TYR A 51 -8.81 -1.89 -1.29
N TRP A 52 -8.02 -2.95 -1.41
CA TRP A 52 -7.29 -3.27 -2.63
C TRP A 52 -8.18 -3.74 -3.77
N LEU A 53 -9.32 -4.34 -3.45
CA LEU A 53 -10.30 -4.84 -4.42
C LEU A 53 -11.35 -3.78 -4.79
N ARG A 54 -11.43 -2.65 -4.08
CA ARG A 54 -12.35 -1.55 -4.42
C ARG A 54 -11.97 -0.87 -5.74
N VAL A 55 -12.47 -1.39 -6.85
CA VAL A 55 -12.38 -0.77 -8.17
C VAL A 55 -13.54 0.23 -8.29
N GLY A 56 -13.37 1.46 -7.82
CA GLY A 56 -14.41 2.48 -7.98
C GLY A 56 -14.38 3.63 -6.98
N LYS A 57 -14.31 4.84 -7.55
CA LYS A 57 -14.29 6.23 -7.03
C LYS A 57 -14.10 6.45 -5.52
N PRO A 58 -13.02 7.12 -5.07
CA PRO A 58 -13.07 7.86 -3.82
C PRO A 58 -14.23 8.86 -3.91
N LYS A 59 -15.06 8.88 -2.86
CA LYS A 59 -16.10 9.89 -2.65
C LYS A 59 -15.44 11.19 -2.20
#